data_AF-A0A369XN08-F1
#
_entry.id   AF-A0A369XN08-F1
#
_cell.length_a   1.000
_cell.length_b   1.000
_cell.length_c   1.000
_cell.angle_alpha   90.00
_cell.angle_beta   90.00
_cell.angle_gamma   90.00
#
_symmetry.space_group_name_H-M   'P 1'
#
loop_
_entity.id
_entity.type
_entity.pdbx_description
1 polymer ?
#
loop_
_entity_poly.entity_id
_entity_poly.type
_entity_poly.pdbx_seq_one_letter_code
_entity_poly.pdbx_strand_id
1 'polypeptide(L)'
;MLGFELDFWDYATFATALAAGVAVLMIFVWLAGLPGRIALARKHPEAEAVKLMGWAGLLPTIYPWVQAFIWAFKPTEIVDIRRFPREEARAIDEDIARLGGTPAAAPARARTEPPPASGAPG
;
A
#
# COMPACT_ATOMS: atom_id res chain seq x y z
N MET A 1 -42.81 -5.54 25.58
CA MET A 1 -41.91 -6.49 24.87
C MET A 1 -42.52 -6.71 23.51
N LEU A 2 -41.79 -6.39 22.46
CA LEU A 2 -42.31 -6.37 21.10
C LEU A 2 -42.67 -7.80 20.66
N GLY A 3 -43.96 -8.10 20.57
CA GLY A 3 -44.52 -9.46 20.45
C GLY A 3 -44.52 -10.00 19.02
N PHE A 4 -43.35 -10.19 18.42
CA PHE A 4 -43.20 -10.82 17.11
C PHE A 4 -42.48 -12.16 17.25
N GLU A 5 -43.04 -13.22 16.68
CA GLU A 5 -42.34 -14.49 16.46
C GLU A 5 -41.43 -14.32 15.24
N LEU A 6 -40.14 -14.59 15.38
CA LEU A 6 -39.23 -14.59 14.24
C LEU A 6 -39.49 -15.83 13.40
N ASP A 7 -39.85 -15.62 12.14
CA ASP A 7 -40.06 -16.69 11.20
C ASP A 7 -38.81 -16.96 10.34
N PHE A 8 -38.90 -17.98 9.49
CA PHE A 8 -37.82 -18.34 8.57
C PHE A 8 -37.42 -17.17 7.65
N TRP A 9 -38.39 -16.34 7.21
CA TRP A 9 -38.15 -15.24 6.30
C TRP A 9 -37.41 -14.08 6.98
N ASP A 10 -37.62 -13.87 8.28
CA ASP A 10 -36.83 -12.92 9.07
C ASP A 10 -35.35 -13.33 9.10
N TYR A 11 -35.06 -14.59 9.41
CA TYR A 11 -33.69 -15.10 9.42
C TYR A 11 -33.04 -15.06 8.02
N ALA A 12 -33.79 -15.43 6.98
CA ALA A 12 -33.32 -15.34 5.61
C ALA A 12 -33.00 -13.89 5.20
N THR A 13 -33.83 -12.94 5.63
CA THR A 13 -33.62 -11.51 5.40
C THR A 13 -32.36 -11.01 6.10
N PHE A 14 -32.15 -11.37 7.38
CA PHE A 14 -30.93 -10.99 8.10
C PHE A 14 -29.67 -11.61 7.51
N ALA A 15 -29.72 -12.89 7.13
CA ALA A 15 -28.60 -13.56 6.48
C ALA A 15 -28.26 -12.89 5.14
N THR A 16 -29.27 -12.54 4.35
CA THR A 16 -29.10 -11.84 3.07
C THR A 16 -28.54 -10.44 3.27
N ALA A 17 -29.07 -9.68 4.23
CA ALA A 17 -28.58 -8.34 4.56
C ALA A 17 -27.13 -8.37 5.04
N LEU A 18 -26.76 -9.34 5.88
CA LEU A 18 -25.39 -9.56 6.32
C LEU A 18 -24.47 -9.90 5.14
N ALA A 19 -24.87 -10.84 4.29
CA ALA A 19 -24.10 -11.23 3.11
C ALA A 19 -23.90 -10.05 2.15
N ALA A 20 -24.94 -9.25 1.92
CA ALA A 20 -24.86 -8.03 1.12
C ALA A 20 -23.90 -7.01 1.76
N GLY A 21 -23.97 -6.80 3.07
CA GLY A 21 -23.04 -5.93 3.80
C GLY A 21 -21.59 -6.38 3.66
N VAL A 22 -21.32 -7.67 3.81
CA VAL A 22 -19.98 -8.25 3.60
C VAL A 22 -19.53 -8.07 2.15
N ALA A 23 -20.40 -8.30 1.17
CA ALA A 23 -20.07 -8.12 -0.24
C ALA A 23 -19.69 -6.65 -0.55
N VAL A 24 -20.45 -5.69 -0.03
CA VAL A 24 -20.13 -4.26 -0.16
C VAL A 24 -18.79 -3.93 0.48
N LEU A 25 -18.51 -4.45 1.68
CA LEU A 25 -17.24 -4.24 2.37
C LEU A 25 -16.05 -4.80 1.57
N MET A 26 -16.22 -6.00 0.98
CA MET A 26 -15.21 -6.64 0.15
C MET A 26 -14.92 -5.83 -1.12
N ILE A 27 -15.96 -5.36 -1.81
CA ILE A 27 -15.81 -4.47 -2.97
C ILE A 27 -15.06 -3.19 -2.55
N PHE A 28 -15.41 -2.62 -1.40
CA PHE A 28 -14.79 -1.40 -0.90
C PHE A 28 -13.30 -1.56 -0.59
N VAL A 29 -12.94 -2.61 0.14
CA VAL A 29 -11.54 -2.98 0.44
C VAL A 29 -10.74 -3.17 -0.85
N TRP A 30 -11.33 -3.83 -1.84
CA TRP A 30 -10.70 -4.04 -3.13
C TRP A 30 -10.48 -2.72 -3.90
N LEU A 31 -11.49 -1.83 -3.90
CA LEU A 31 -11.45 -0.55 -4.59
C LEU A 31 -10.44 0.43 -3.96
N ALA A 32 -10.37 0.47 -2.62
CA ALA A 32 -9.43 1.31 -1.88
C ALA A 32 -7.97 0.99 -2.21
N GLY A 33 -7.65 -0.31 -2.34
CA GLY A 33 -6.29 -0.78 -2.64
C GLY A 33 -5.91 -0.75 -4.11
N LEU A 34 -6.83 -0.45 -5.02
CA LEU A 34 -6.62 -0.52 -6.47
C LEU A 34 -5.45 0.35 -6.98
N PRO A 35 -5.33 1.66 -6.64
CA PRO A 35 -4.23 2.48 -7.15
C PRO A 35 -2.86 2.01 -6.66
N GLY A 36 -2.75 1.54 -5.42
CA GLY A 36 -1.51 0.96 -4.88
C GLY A 36 -1.08 -0.31 -5.60
N ARG A 37 -2.04 -1.18 -5.98
CA ARG A 37 -1.75 -2.38 -6.78
C ARG A 37 -1.23 -2.03 -8.18
N ILE A 38 -1.77 -0.97 -8.78
CA ILE A 38 -1.31 -0.48 -10.09
C ILE A 38 0.11 0.08 -10.00
N ALA A 39 0.41 0.84 -8.94
CA ALA A 39 1.74 1.39 -8.70
C ALA A 39 2.80 0.27 -8.52
N LEU A 40 2.46 -0.79 -7.78
CA LEU A 40 3.31 -1.98 -7.63
C LEU A 40 3.57 -2.69 -8.97
N ALA A 41 2.52 -2.91 -9.76
CA ALA A 41 2.64 -3.56 -11.07
C ALA A 41 3.51 -2.77 -12.06
N ARG A 42 3.61 -1.44 -11.88
CA ARG A 42 4.37 -0.52 -12.74
C ARG A 42 5.77 -0.18 -12.22
N LYS A 43 6.19 -0.79 -11.12
CA LYS A 43 7.45 -0.48 -10.44
C LYS A 43 7.60 1.00 -10.05
N HIS A 44 6.53 1.62 -9.57
CA HIS A 44 6.57 3.01 -9.14
C HIS A 44 7.48 3.16 -7.90
N PRO A 45 8.43 4.11 -7.87
CA PRO A 45 9.37 4.27 -6.76
C PRO A 45 8.66 4.55 -5.43
N GLU A 46 7.54 5.28 -5.47
CA GLU A 46 6.72 5.60 -4.30
C GLU A 46 5.45 4.73 -4.19
N ALA A 47 5.53 3.45 -4.58
CA ALA A 47 4.37 2.55 -4.56
C ALA A 47 3.68 2.46 -3.18
N GLU A 48 4.44 2.60 -2.09
CA GLU A 48 3.90 2.63 -0.72
C GLU A 48 3.05 3.88 -0.44
N ALA A 49 3.52 5.05 -0.88
CA ALA A 49 2.78 6.31 -0.71
C ALA A 49 1.47 6.29 -1.50
N VAL A 50 1.50 5.77 -2.74
CA VAL A 50 0.30 5.62 -3.57
C VAL A 50 -0.69 4.64 -2.95
N LYS A 51 -0.21 3.56 -2.32
CA LYS A 51 -1.06 2.61 -1.58
C LYS A 51 -1.73 3.30 -0.39
N LEU A 52 -0.98 4.04 0.42
CA LEU A 52 -1.55 4.78 1.55
C LEU A 52 -2.56 5.83 1.09
N MET A 53 -2.28 6.55 0.00
CA MET A 53 -3.15 7.56 -0.56
C MET A 53 -4.46 6.97 -1.12
N GLY A 54 -4.42 5.75 -1.67
CA GLY A 54 -5.62 5.02 -2.06
C GLY A 54 -6.53 4.71 -0.85
N TRP A 55 -5.95 4.19 0.22
CA TRP A 55 -6.70 3.85 1.45
C TRP A 55 -7.18 5.09 2.20
N ALA A 56 -6.33 6.10 2.36
CA ALA A 56 -6.65 7.35 3.04
C ALA A 56 -7.59 8.25 2.23
N GLY A 57 -7.60 8.11 0.91
CA GLY A 57 -8.49 8.88 0.03
C GLY A 57 -9.92 8.36 0.03
N LEU A 58 -10.15 7.04 0.03
CA LEU A 58 -11.51 6.54 -0.22
C LEU A 58 -12.55 6.94 0.84
N LEU A 59 -12.14 7.17 2.10
CA LEU A 59 -13.05 7.42 3.24
C LEU A 59 -13.41 8.90 3.53
N PRO A 60 -12.48 9.88 3.46
CA PRO A 60 -12.80 11.28 3.70
C PRO A 60 -13.15 12.08 2.44
N THR A 61 -12.61 11.73 1.26
CA THR A 61 -12.90 12.42 -0.01
C THR A 61 -12.45 11.57 -1.21
N ILE A 62 -13.31 11.33 -2.20
CA ILE A 62 -12.93 10.59 -3.43
C ILE A 62 -11.72 11.24 -4.16
N TYR A 63 -11.45 12.52 -3.91
CA TYR A 63 -10.39 13.30 -4.55
C TYR A 63 -8.96 12.74 -4.37
N PRO A 64 -8.40 12.54 -3.16
CA PRO A 64 -7.10 11.88 -3.01
C PRO A 64 -7.03 10.46 -3.61
N TRP A 65 -8.15 9.72 -3.67
CA TRP A 65 -8.19 8.41 -4.32
C TRP A 65 -7.99 8.52 -5.84
N VAL A 66 -8.67 9.47 -6.50
CA VAL A 66 -8.45 9.79 -7.93
C VAL A 66 -7.03 10.28 -8.18
N GLN A 67 -6.51 11.15 -7.31
CA GLN A 67 -5.13 11.64 -7.40
C GLN A 67 -4.10 10.50 -7.32
N ALA A 68 -4.33 9.50 -6.45
CA ALA A 68 -3.49 8.33 -6.34
C ALA A 68 -3.43 7.53 -7.66
N PHE A 69 -4.52 7.43 -8.41
CA PHE A 69 -4.47 6.84 -9.76
C PHE A 69 -3.63 7.68 -10.72
N ILE A 70 -3.87 8.99 -10.77
CA ILE A 70 -3.11 9.87 -11.69
C ILE A 70 -1.61 9.71 -11.45
N TRP A 71 -1.18 9.62 -10.19
CA TRP A 71 0.21 9.36 -9.85
C TRP A 71 0.67 7.94 -10.16
N ALA A 72 -0.16 6.92 -9.92
CA ALA A 72 0.16 5.54 -10.30
C ALA A 72 0.44 5.37 -11.80
N PHE A 73 -0.17 6.20 -12.65
CA PHE A 73 0.03 6.19 -14.11
C PHE A 73 1.14 7.13 -14.59
N LYS A 74 1.62 8.04 -13.75
CA LYS A 74 2.69 8.97 -14.12
C LYS A 74 4.03 8.22 -14.20
N PRO A 75 4.81 8.38 -15.29
CA PRO A 75 6.18 7.88 -15.33
C PRO A 75 7.06 8.69 -14.38
N THR A 76 7.60 8.04 -13.37
CA THR A 76 8.52 8.61 -12.36
C THR A 76 9.84 7.86 -12.44
N GLU A 77 10.63 8.16 -13.48
CA GLU A 77 12.06 7.80 -13.47
C GLU A 77 12.77 8.73 -12.49
N ILE A 78 13.19 8.18 -11.35
CA ILE A 78 14.12 8.85 -10.45
C ILE A 78 15.51 8.43 -10.90
N VAL A 79 16.32 9.42 -11.29
CA VAL A 79 17.73 9.24 -11.63
C VAL A 79 18.51 10.15 -10.69
N ASP A 80 19.05 9.62 -9.59
CA ASP A 80 20.00 10.36 -8.76
C ASP A 80 21.35 10.38 -9.47
N ILE A 81 21.88 11.59 -9.69
CA ILE A 81 23.18 11.80 -10.32
C ILE A 81 24.32 11.24 -9.44
N ARG A 82 24.09 11.08 -8.13
CA ARG A 82 25.07 10.58 -7.15
C ARG A 82 25.06 9.07 -6.99
N ARG A 83 24.07 8.37 -7.51
CA ARG A 83 23.91 6.91 -7.38
C ARG A 83 23.75 6.32 -8.77
N PHE A 84 24.49 5.26 -9.09
CA PHE A 84 24.41 4.72 -10.45
C PHE A 84 22.98 4.24 -10.76
N PRO A 85 22.40 4.54 -11.95
CA PRO A 85 21.00 4.22 -12.27
C PRO A 85 20.59 2.76 -12.03
N ARG A 86 21.58 1.84 -12.13
CA ARG A 86 21.38 0.40 -11.87
C ARG A 86 21.21 0.06 -10.40
N GLU A 87 21.82 0.82 -9.49
CA GLU A 87 21.68 0.61 -8.05
C GLU A 87 20.32 1.09 -7.55
N GLU A 88 19.80 2.18 -8.11
CA GLU A 88 18.46 2.69 -7.78
C GLU A 88 17.36 1.76 -8.27
N ALA A 89 17.47 1.28 -9.52
CA ALA A 89 16.53 0.31 -10.07
C ALA A 89 16.46 -0.97 -9.21
N ARG A 90 17.61 -1.43 -8.68
CA ARG A 90 17.66 -2.57 -7.75
C ARG A 90 16.98 -2.26 -6.42
N ALA A 91 17.20 -1.09 -5.85
CA ALA A 91 16.55 -0.69 -4.59
C ALA A 91 15.03 -0.58 -4.73
N ILE A 92 14.54 -0.03 -5.85
CA ILE A 92 13.11 0.03 -6.18
C ILE A 92 12.54 -1.38 -6.30
N ASP A 93 13.22 -2.29 -7.02
CA ASP A 93 12.82 -3.68 -7.16
C ASP A 93 12.77 -4.43 -5.81
N GLU A 94 13.74 -4.19 -4.92
CA GLU A 94 13.78 -4.72 -3.56
C GLU A 94 12.59 -4.23 -2.71
N ASP A 95 12.27 -2.94 -2.77
CA ASP A 95 11.15 -2.37 -2.03
C ASP A 95 9.80 -2.85 -2.58
N ILE A 96 9.65 -3.00 -3.89
CA ILE A 96 8.46 -3.60 -4.51
C ILE A 96 8.31 -5.06 -4.11
N ALA A 97 9.40 -5.84 -4.11
CA ALA A 97 9.38 -7.23 -3.67
C ALA A 97 8.89 -7.35 -2.21
N ARG A 98 9.34 -6.43 -1.34
CA ARG A 98 8.88 -6.34 0.05
C ARG A 98 7.39 -6.02 0.15
N LEU A 99 6.93 -5.02 -0.60
CA LEU A 99 5.53 -4.58 -0.60
C LEU A 99 4.56 -5.60 -1.25
N GLY A 100 5.07 -6.37 -2.22
CA GLY A 100 4.35 -7.45 -2.92
C GLY A 100 4.29 -8.77 -2.17
N GLY A 101 4.99 -8.89 -1.02
CA GLY A 101 4.93 -10.07 -0.15
C GLY A 101 6.03 -11.10 -0.35
N THR A 102 7.12 -10.77 -1.04
CA THR A 102 8.32 -11.62 -1.11
C THR A 102 9.26 -11.26 0.05
N PRO A 103 9.46 -12.14 1.05
CA PRO A 103 10.39 -11.88 2.14
C PRO A 103 11.81 -12.18 1.67
N ALA A 104 12.51 -11.17 1.14
CA ALA A 104 13.95 -11.23 0.95
C ALA A 104 14.61 -9.98 1.55
N ALA A 105 15.33 -10.24 2.64
CA ALA A 105 16.35 -9.44 3.31
C ALA A 105 15.97 -8.01 3.76
N ALA A 106 15.88 -7.85 5.07
CA ALA A 106 16.07 -6.57 5.74
C ALA A 106 17.29 -5.84 5.17
N PRO A 107 17.21 -4.54 4.84
CA PRO A 107 18.35 -3.82 4.29
C PRO A 107 19.47 -3.85 5.33
N ALA A 108 20.66 -4.22 4.87
CA ALA A 108 21.92 -4.25 5.62
C ALA A 108 22.39 -2.83 6.01
N ARG A 109 21.53 -2.04 6.68
CA ARG A 109 21.84 -0.71 7.24
C ARG A 109 22.71 -0.77 8.50
N ALA A 110 23.29 -1.92 8.83
CA ALA A 110 24.13 -2.10 10.02
C ALA A 110 25.65 -2.13 9.73
N ARG A 111 26.11 -1.79 8.51
CA ARG A 111 27.55 -1.92 8.18
C ARG A 111 28.22 -0.71 7.53
N THR A 112 27.71 0.50 7.76
CA THR A 112 28.37 1.75 7.37
C THR A 112 28.32 2.78 8.48
N GLU A 113 28.58 2.36 9.71
CA GLU A 113 29.11 3.28 10.72
C GLU A 113 30.64 3.28 10.52
N PRO A 114 31.24 4.36 10.00
CA PRO A 114 32.69 4.46 9.98
C PRO A 114 33.20 4.43 11.44
N PRO A 115 34.32 3.73 11.72
CA PRO A 115 34.82 3.60 13.08
C PRO A 115 35.05 4.99 13.70
N PRO A 116 34.75 5.17 15.00
CA PRO A 116 34.96 6.44 15.66
C PRO A 116 36.45 6.81 15.52
N ALA A 117 36.71 7.95 14.87
CA ALA A 117 38.05 8.51 14.77
C ALA A 117 38.60 8.67 16.20
N SER A 118 39.52 7.79 16.58
CA SER A 118 40.15 7.86 17.90
C SER A 118 40.92 9.16 17.96
N GLY A 119 40.53 10.03 18.90
CA GLY A 119 41.30 11.21 19.22
C GLY A 119 42.72 10.85 19.62
N ALA A 120 43.68 11.60 19.11
CA ALA A 120 45.00 11.74 19.71
C ALA A 120 45.25 13.23 19.90
N PRO A 121 45.35 13.73 21.14
CA PRO A 121 45.97 15.01 21.45
C PRO A 121 47.47 14.80 21.73
N GLY A 122 48.31 15.74 21.28
CA GLY A 122 49.71 15.89 21.72
C GLY A 122 50.74 15.53 20.68
#